data_AF-A0A672YHK6-F1
#
_entry.id   AF-A0A672YHK6-F1
#
_cell.length_a   1.000
_cell.length_b   1.000
_cell.length_c   1.000
_cell.angle_alpha   90.00
_cell.angle_beta   90.00
_cell.angle_gamma   90.00
#
_symmetry.space_group_name_H-M   'P 1'
#
loop_
_entity.id
_entity.type
_entity.pdbx_description
1 polymer ?
#
loop_
_entity_poly.entity_id
_entity_poly.type
_entity_poly.pdbx_seq_one_letter_code
_entity_poly.pdbx_strand_id
1 'polypeptide(L)'
;MNTVTGDRMDVFLLQSSSALKTHLHGNQRIHVVLGSESCDLDSVVSSLAMAYFLYRTSSGPPSGPIVVPVLNIPRSQLHLRFDVVLLLREAGIAMETLVFRDEVDLARLHGDRRLALTLVDHNMLSSSDSILHRAVVEILDHHQLERTASYSCPVTMETVASCATLVTGRILSRAPEILDRQLALLLYGVIVVDSVNLSKATVKDSQTVRLLQTRFPDLPPGGALHSALKNARFNTSGLSTEQILLRDMETVTGGDLRVALSIVYMGLDSFLLQRKLQQQLCDFCCKYRLDAVVAMTTTITDQSEEFIRQLAVYSANPLYRQQISHALCSSQSPALCLSPVSSPYKDILAYQQDSVSTTRMHLLPILKHFLTQMHCGPDIEDQREELDDQSMMMMMVSEPTAEPADDHSPHLYSISQYHRRRLQLGTEDYGSPEEDYGGRAMRPPPNSLVEGCPLEDGFSQEALLEKFSCMRERKDMENTHI
;
A
#
# COMPACT_ATOMS: atom_id res chain seq x y z
N MET A 1 -5.48 35.34 -21.82
CA MET A 1 -4.66 34.30 -22.48
C MET A 1 -5.64 33.28 -23.05
N ASN A 2 -5.55 32.94 -24.34
CA ASN A 2 -6.48 32.00 -24.94
C ASN A 2 -5.94 30.58 -24.71
N THR A 3 -6.45 29.89 -23.70
CA THR A 3 -6.20 28.45 -23.50
C THR A 3 -6.92 27.67 -24.60
N VAL A 4 -6.16 26.90 -25.38
CA VAL A 4 -6.73 26.01 -26.39
C VAL A 4 -7.49 24.89 -25.67
N THR A 5 -8.73 24.63 -26.06
CA THR A 5 -9.64 23.72 -25.34
C THR A 5 -9.27 22.23 -25.42
N GLY A 6 -8.18 21.88 -26.12
CA GLY A 6 -7.59 20.54 -26.14
C GLY A 6 -6.53 20.28 -25.05
N ASP A 7 -6.10 21.31 -24.33
CA ASP A 7 -4.88 21.29 -23.49
C ASP A 7 -5.12 20.88 -22.01
N ARG A 8 -6.12 20.03 -21.73
CA ARG A 8 -6.51 19.64 -20.36
C ARG A 8 -6.61 18.12 -20.16
N MET A 9 -6.42 17.69 -18.91
CA MET A 9 -6.42 16.28 -18.50
C MET A 9 -7.77 15.61 -18.79
N ASP A 10 -8.89 16.22 -18.40
CA ASP A 10 -10.24 15.69 -18.63
C ASP A 10 -10.54 15.44 -20.12
N VAL A 11 -10.14 16.38 -20.99
CA VAL A 11 -10.26 16.25 -22.45
C VAL A 11 -9.38 15.12 -22.98
N PHE A 12 -8.13 14.99 -22.50
CA PHE A 12 -7.25 13.87 -22.86
C PHE A 12 -7.82 12.50 -22.45
N LEU A 13 -8.42 12.37 -21.26
CA LEU A 13 -9.01 11.11 -20.81
C LEU A 13 -10.23 10.71 -21.65
N LEU A 14 -11.10 11.67 -21.99
CA LEU A 14 -12.20 11.44 -22.92
C LEU A 14 -11.72 11.03 -24.32
N GLN A 15 -10.67 11.68 -24.83
CA GLN A 15 -10.10 11.38 -26.14
C GLN A 15 -9.40 10.02 -26.17
N SER A 16 -8.54 9.71 -25.20
CA SER A 16 -7.78 8.45 -25.15
C SER A 16 -8.68 7.23 -24.94
N SER A 17 -9.68 7.30 -24.06
CA SER A 17 -10.67 6.22 -23.88
C SER A 17 -11.54 6.00 -25.11
N SER A 18 -11.92 7.05 -25.83
CA SER A 18 -12.67 6.97 -27.09
C SER A 18 -11.81 6.43 -28.24
N ALA A 19 -10.56 6.89 -28.35
CA ALA A 19 -9.60 6.41 -29.34
C ALA A 19 -9.26 4.94 -29.12
N LEU A 20 -9.07 4.50 -27.87
CA LEU A 20 -8.90 3.09 -27.51
C LEU A 20 -10.07 2.25 -28.00
N LYS A 21 -11.31 2.57 -27.59
CA LYS A 21 -12.53 1.84 -27.98
C LYS A 21 -12.67 1.71 -29.50
N THR A 22 -12.27 2.74 -30.25
CA THR A 22 -12.26 2.75 -31.71
C THR A 22 -11.16 1.86 -32.32
N HIS A 23 -9.98 1.79 -31.70
CA HIS A 23 -8.78 1.16 -32.27
C HIS A 23 -8.39 -0.19 -31.64
N LEU A 24 -9.15 -0.73 -30.68
CA LEU A 24 -8.93 -2.08 -30.11
C LEU A 24 -8.69 -3.16 -31.18
N HIS A 25 -9.38 -3.07 -32.33
CA HIS A 25 -9.28 -4.00 -33.46
C HIS A 25 -8.58 -3.42 -34.71
N GLY A 26 -8.01 -2.22 -34.63
CA GLY A 26 -7.22 -1.62 -35.72
C GLY A 26 -5.73 -2.01 -35.65
N ASN A 27 -4.93 -1.53 -36.60
CA ASN A 27 -3.48 -1.76 -36.60
C ASN A 27 -2.68 -0.79 -35.70
N GLN A 28 -3.36 0.15 -35.03
CA GLN A 28 -2.69 1.21 -34.27
C GLN A 28 -2.01 0.64 -33.01
N ARG A 29 -0.80 1.13 -32.72
CA ARG A 29 -0.08 0.84 -31.47
C ARG A 29 -0.74 1.55 -30.30
N ILE A 30 -0.71 0.93 -29.13
CA ILE A 30 -1.31 1.43 -27.89
C ILE A 30 -0.22 1.44 -26.82
N HIS A 31 0.02 2.60 -26.23
CA HIS A 31 0.96 2.78 -25.11
C HIS A 31 0.13 2.91 -23.84
N VAL A 32 0.06 1.82 -23.09
CA VAL A 32 -0.64 1.81 -21.80
C VAL A 32 0.30 2.29 -20.71
N VAL A 33 -0.17 3.19 -19.86
CA VAL A 33 0.44 3.47 -18.55
C VAL A 33 -0.36 2.73 -17.50
N LEU A 34 0.31 1.91 -16.69
CA LEU A 34 -0.31 0.99 -15.74
C LEU A 34 0.23 1.25 -14.33
N GLY A 35 -0.67 1.38 -13.36
CA GLY A 35 -0.36 1.42 -11.92
C GLY A 35 -0.34 0.02 -11.30
N SER A 36 -0.01 -0.08 -10.01
CA SER A 36 0.00 -1.36 -9.29
C SER A 36 -1.42 -1.93 -9.09
N GLU A 37 -1.53 -3.22 -8.76
CA GLU A 37 -2.84 -3.89 -8.60
C GLU A 37 -3.64 -3.44 -7.35
N SER A 38 -3.01 -2.72 -6.41
CA SER A 38 -3.76 -2.00 -5.38
C SER A 38 -4.69 -0.95 -5.99
N CYS A 39 -4.29 -0.35 -7.12
CA CYS A 39 -4.90 0.81 -7.74
C CYS A 39 -5.25 1.91 -6.71
N ASP A 40 -4.34 2.13 -5.76
CA ASP A 40 -4.45 3.17 -4.74
C ASP A 40 -4.24 4.59 -5.32
N LEU A 41 -4.16 5.58 -4.44
CA LEU A 41 -4.16 7.00 -4.82
C LEU A 41 -2.95 7.38 -5.69
N ASP A 42 -1.78 6.81 -5.43
CA ASP A 42 -0.56 7.11 -6.20
C ASP A 42 -0.59 6.36 -7.54
N SER A 43 -0.79 5.04 -7.49
CA SER A 43 -0.96 4.20 -8.68
C SER A 43 -1.99 4.78 -9.68
N VAL A 44 -3.08 5.37 -9.20
CA VAL A 44 -4.06 6.09 -10.03
C VAL A 44 -3.49 7.39 -10.60
N VAL A 45 -3.07 8.34 -9.73
CA VAL A 45 -2.68 9.68 -10.19
C VAL A 45 -1.41 9.65 -11.03
N SER A 46 -0.40 8.87 -10.64
CA SER A 46 0.82 8.70 -11.42
C SER A 46 0.54 8.10 -12.79
N SER A 47 -0.44 7.20 -12.92
CA SER A 47 -0.87 6.67 -14.22
C SER A 47 -1.47 7.76 -15.11
N LEU A 48 -2.44 8.51 -14.58
CA LEU A 48 -3.10 9.60 -15.32
C LEU A 48 -2.10 10.69 -15.73
N ALA A 49 -1.27 11.15 -14.78
CA ALA A 49 -0.29 12.21 -14.99
C ALA A 49 0.83 11.81 -15.97
N MET A 50 1.36 10.58 -15.87
CA MET A 50 2.40 10.10 -16.79
C MET A 50 1.84 9.82 -18.19
N ALA A 51 0.62 9.29 -18.31
CA ALA A 51 -0.05 9.13 -19.61
C ALA A 51 -0.31 10.47 -20.30
N TYR A 52 -0.77 11.47 -19.55
CA TYR A 52 -0.96 12.82 -20.06
C TYR A 52 0.36 13.50 -20.45
N PHE A 53 1.41 13.34 -19.64
CA PHE A 53 2.77 13.80 -19.99
C PHE A 53 3.28 13.16 -21.30
N LEU A 54 3.13 11.85 -21.45
CA LEU A 54 3.50 11.13 -22.67
C LEU A 54 2.69 11.61 -23.88
N TYR A 55 1.38 11.82 -23.74
CA TYR A 55 0.52 12.40 -24.78
C TYR A 55 0.99 13.80 -25.20
N ARG A 56 1.17 14.71 -24.23
CA ARG A 56 1.59 16.10 -24.47
C ARG A 56 3.01 16.23 -25.04
N THR A 57 3.90 15.27 -24.77
CA THR A 57 5.29 15.28 -25.25
C THR A 57 5.56 14.34 -26.44
N SER A 58 4.52 13.73 -27.01
CA SER A 58 4.63 12.86 -28.18
C SER A 58 4.79 13.66 -29.49
N SER A 59 5.99 14.20 -29.72
CA SER A 59 6.40 14.90 -30.96
C SER A 59 6.51 13.98 -32.21
N GLY A 60 5.69 12.93 -32.29
CA GLY A 60 5.70 11.95 -33.37
C GLY A 60 4.91 12.39 -34.61
N PRO A 61 4.95 11.59 -35.69
CA PRO A 61 4.01 11.75 -36.81
C PRO A 61 2.56 11.56 -36.32
N PRO A 62 1.54 12.04 -37.07
CA PRO A 62 0.13 11.92 -36.69
C PRO A 62 -0.41 10.48 -36.56
N SER A 63 0.42 9.48 -36.86
CA SER A 63 0.16 8.05 -36.61
C SER A 63 0.88 7.51 -35.36
N GLY A 64 1.16 8.36 -34.37
CA GLY A 64 1.78 7.99 -33.09
C GLY A 64 0.94 7.01 -32.25
N PRO A 65 1.53 6.32 -31.25
CA PRO A 65 0.79 5.37 -30.42
C PRO A 65 -0.33 6.08 -29.64
N ILE A 66 -1.48 5.42 -29.48
CA ILE A 66 -2.56 5.91 -28.62
C ILE A 66 -2.11 5.71 -27.17
N VAL A 67 -1.83 6.80 -26.46
CA VAL A 67 -1.45 6.75 -25.04
C VAL A 67 -2.71 6.67 -24.19
N VAL A 68 -2.78 5.71 -23.26
CA VAL A 68 -3.95 5.49 -22.39
C VAL A 68 -3.50 5.14 -20.97
N PRO A 69 -3.95 5.84 -19.92
CA PRO A 69 -3.83 5.36 -18.55
C PRO A 69 -4.86 4.26 -18.29
N VAL A 70 -4.43 3.12 -17.76
CA VAL A 70 -5.31 2.00 -17.37
C VAL A 70 -5.21 1.80 -15.87
N LEU A 71 -6.36 1.88 -15.19
CA LEU A 71 -6.47 1.58 -13.77
C LEU A 71 -6.52 0.06 -13.58
N ASN A 72 -5.60 -0.48 -12.76
CA ASN A 72 -5.27 -1.91 -12.74
C ASN A 72 -6.26 -2.77 -11.92
N ILE A 73 -7.55 -2.44 -12.01
CA ILE A 73 -8.69 -3.10 -11.35
C ILE A 73 -9.87 -3.17 -12.31
N PRO A 74 -10.89 -4.01 -12.05
CA PRO A 74 -12.17 -3.95 -12.75
C PRO A 74 -12.89 -2.62 -12.49
N ARG A 75 -13.62 -2.08 -13.47
CA ARG A 75 -14.42 -0.84 -13.31
C ARG A 75 -15.36 -0.90 -12.11
N SER A 76 -15.91 -2.07 -11.82
CA SER A 76 -16.81 -2.35 -10.68
C SER A 76 -16.17 -2.22 -9.30
N GLN A 77 -14.87 -1.94 -9.19
CA GLN A 77 -14.15 -1.75 -7.93
C GLN A 77 -13.69 -0.31 -7.66
N LEU A 78 -13.87 0.64 -8.59
CA LEU A 78 -13.48 2.05 -8.36
C LEU A 78 -14.21 2.63 -7.15
N HIS A 79 -15.50 2.35 -7.00
CA HIS A 79 -16.32 2.92 -5.92
C HIS A 79 -15.93 2.46 -4.52
N LEU A 80 -15.05 1.46 -4.39
CA LEU A 80 -14.49 1.01 -3.11
C LEU A 80 -13.39 1.95 -2.58
N ARG A 81 -12.73 2.68 -3.48
CA ARG A 81 -11.56 3.52 -3.19
C ARG A 81 -12.03 4.96 -2.99
N PHE A 82 -12.69 5.21 -1.86
CA PHE A 82 -13.36 6.49 -1.59
C PHE A 82 -12.42 7.71 -1.65
N ASP A 83 -11.16 7.56 -1.26
CA ASP A 83 -10.11 8.57 -1.35
C ASP A 83 -9.72 8.91 -2.80
N VAL A 84 -9.63 7.89 -3.67
CA VAL A 84 -9.46 8.06 -5.12
C VAL A 84 -10.67 8.78 -5.73
N VAL A 85 -11.89 8.33 -5.42
CA VAL A 85 -13.13 8.91 -5.92
C VAL A 85 -13.31 10.36 -5.46
N LEU A 86 -12.88 10.69 -4.24
CA LEU A 86 -12.90 12.05 -3.70
C LEU A 86 -11.90 12.96 -4.45
N LEU A 87 -10.63 12.57 -4.55
CA LEU A 87 -9.61 13.41 -5.22
C LEU A 87 -9.94 13.64 -6.70
N LEU A 88 -10.39 12.61 -7.41
CA LEU A 88 -10.80 12.72 -8.82
C LEU A 88 -12.02 13.63 -9.00
N ARG A 89 -12.98 13.61 -8.05
CA ARG A 89 -14.14 14.52 -8.05
C ARG A 89 -13.73 15.98 -7.82
N GLU A 90 -12.85 16.24 -6.84
CA GLU A 90 -12.35 17.59 -6.57
C GLU A 90 -11.49 18.14 -7.71
N ALA A 91 -10.76 17.26 -8.41
CA ALA A 91 -10.07 17.59 -9.65
C ALA A 91 -11.00 17.76 -10.86
N GLY A 92 -12.29 17.40 -10.77
CA GLY A 92 -13.25 17.50 -11.88
C GLY A 92 -13.02 16.45 -12.99
N ILE A 93 -12.50 15.27 -12.66
CA ILE A 93 -12.34 14.15 -13.58
C ILE A 93 -13.61 13.29 -13.60
N ALA A 94 -14.17 13.06 -14.79
CA ALA A 94 -15.33 12.18 -15.01
C ALA A 94 -14.90 10.70 -15.00
N MET A 95 -15.49 9.89 -14.13
CA MET A 95 -15.12 8.48 -13.91
C MET A 95 -15.40 7.59 -15.15
N GLU A 96 -16.29 8.07 -16.01
CA GLU A 96 -16.72 7.48 -17.28
C GLU A 96 -15.62 7.58 -18.36
N THR A 97 -14.66 8.50 -18.19
CA THR A 97 -13.51 8.70 -19.09
C THR A 97 -12.28 7.88 -18.73
N LEU A 98 -12.24 7.36 -17.50
CA LEU A 98 -11.19 6.44 -17.03
C LEU A 98 -11.32 5.09 -17.75
N VAL A 99 -10.20 4.38 -17.91
CA VAL A 99 -10.14 3.03 -18.52
C VAL A 99 -9.66 2.02 -17.49
N PHE A 100 -10.28 0.83 -17.46
CA PHE A 100 -10.06 -0.20 -16.45
C PHE A 100 -9.46 -1.50 -17.00
N ARG A 101 -8.91 -2.32 -16.12
CA ARG A 101 -8.16 -3.54 -16.49
C ARG A 101 -9.05 -4.61 -17.16
N ASP A 102 -10.34 -4.60 -16.87
CA ASP A 102 -11.38 -5.44 -17.49
C ASP A 102 -11.87 -4.91 -18.85
N GLU A 103 -11.50 -3.68 -19.23
CA GLU A 103 -11.85 -3.06 -20.52
C GLU A 103 -10.75 -3.21 -21.58
N VAL A 104 -9.56 -3.75 -21.22
CA VAL A 104 -8.39 -3.83 -22.11
C VAL A 104 -7.71 -5.19 -22.08
N ASP A 105 -7.79 -5.90 -23.21
CA ASP A 105 -7.05 -7.16 -23.44
C ASP A 105 -5.57 -6.88 -23.77
N LEU A 106 -4.78 -6.61 -22.72
CA LEU A 106 -3.33 -6.39 -22.84
C LEU A 106 -2.60 -7.62 -23.42
N ALA A 107 -3.09 -8.84 -23.16
CA ALA A 107 -2.48 -10.07 -23.66
C ALA A 107 -2.57 -10.16 -25.18
N ARG A 108 -3.75 -9.88 -25.75
CA ARG A 108 -3.95 -9.77 -27.20
C ARG A 108 -3.15 -8.60 -27.80
N LEU A 109 -3.18 -7.42 -27.19
CA LEU A 109 -2.40 -6.28 -27.70
C LEU A 109 -0.88 -6.58 -27.69
N HIS A 110 -0.39 -7.40 -26.75
CA HIS A 110 0.98 -7.89 -26.75
C HIS A 110 1.23 -8.93 -27.86
N GLY A 111 0.33 -9.92 -28.02
CA GLY A 111 0.40 -10.92 -29.08
C GLY A 111 0.40 -10.33 -30.49
N ASP A 112 -0.46 -9.33 -30.73
CA ASP A 112 -0.52 -8.54 -31.97
C ASP A 112 0.73 -7.64 -32.18
N ARG A 113 1.65 -7.57 -31.20
CA ARG A 113 2.83 -6.68 -31.17
C ARG A 113 2.49 -5.18 -31.23
N ARG A 114 1.33 -4.82 -30.67
CA ARG A 114 0.79 -3.45 -30.66
C ARG A 114 0.95 -2.73 -29.32
N LEU A 115 1.15 -3.47 -28.23
CA LEU A 115 1.30 -2.92 -26.88
C LEU A 115 2.71 -2.38 -26.60
N ALA A 116 2.77 -1.21 -25.99
CA ALA A 116 3.88 -0.75 -25.13
C ALA A 116 3.33 -0.46 -23.73
N LEU A 117 4.13 -0.70 -22.69
CA LEU A 117 3.77 -0.47 -21.29
C LEU A 117 4.78 0.46 -20.61
N THR A 118 4.28 1.53 -19.99
CA THR A 118 5.01 2.22 -18.91
C THR A 118 4.41 1.77 -17.59
N LEU A 119 5.23 1.26 -16.68
CA LEU A 119 4.78 0.97 -15.31
C LEU A 119 5.06 2.20 -14.43
N VAL A 120 4.10 2.54 -13.58
CA VAL A 120 4.26 3.55 -12.54
C VAL A 120 3.89 2.94 -11.19
N ASP A 121 4.55 3.40 -10.13
CA ASP A 121 4.27 3.02 -8.74
C ASP A 121 4.47 1.51 -8.44
N HIS A 122 5.08 0.77 -9.37
CA HIS A 122 5.57 -0.58 -9.19
C HIS A 122 6.63 -0.92 -10.25
N ASN A 123 7.56 -1.81 -9.92
CA ASN A 123 8.61 -2.25 -10.84
C ASN A 123 8.50 -3.72 -11.32
N MET A 124 7.50 -4.47 -10.83
CA MET A 124 7.26 -5.88 -11.16
C MET A 124 5.79 -6.14 -11.52
N LEU A 125 5.55 -6.71 -12.70
CA LEU A 125 4.22 -7.20 -13.11
C LEU A 125 3.81 -8.41 -12.26
N SER A 126 2.52 -8.54 -11.99
CA SER A 126 1.95 -9.71 -11.31
C SER A 126 2.08 -10.99 -12.16
N SER A 127 1.97 -12.16 -11.51
CA SER A 127 2.20 -13.45 -12.16
C SER A 127 1.32 -13.70 -13.39
N SER A 128 0.07 -13.20 -13.39
CA SER A 128 -0.85 -13.28 -14.54
C SER A 128 -0.40 -12.44 -15.74
N ASP A 129 0.28 -11.33 -15.48
CA ASP A 129 0.73 -10.37 -16.48
C ASP A 129 2.21 -10.57 -16.87
N SER A 130 2.86 -11.61 -16.34
CA SER A 130 4.26 -11.99 -16.62
C SER A 130 4.62 -12.04 -18.12
N ILE A 131 3.68 -12.49 -18.96
CA ILE A 131 3.84 -12.49 -20.43
C ILE A 131 4.07 -11.10 -21.03
N LEU A 132 3.57 -10.04 -20.38
CA LEU A 132 3.65 -8.65 -20.85
C LEU A 132 5.01 -8.01 -20.56
N HIS A 133 5.92 -8.66 -19.82
CA HIS A 133 7.24 -8.11 -19.47
C HIS A 133 8.04 -7.61 -20.70
N ARG A 134 7.85 -8.22 -21.87
CA ARG A 134 8.50 -7.81 -23.12
C ARG A 134 7.89 -6.57 -23.80
N ALA A 135 6.75 -6.08 -23.33
CA ALA A 135 6.16 -4.80 -23.74
C ALA A 135 6.54 -3.63 -22.83
N VAL A 136 7.18 -3.87 -21.68
CA VAL A 136 7.56 -2.80 -20.74
C VAL A 136 8.71 -1.98 -21.32
N VAL A 137 8.43 -0.71 -21.62
CA VAL A 137 9.36 0.25 -22.25
C VAL A 137 9.93 1.27 -21.28
N GLU A 138 9.26 1.53 -20.14
CA GLU A 138 9.75 2.43 -19.09
C GLU A 138 9.14 2.07 -17.72
N ILE A 139 9.86 2.33 -16.63
CA ILE A 139 9.33 2.26 -15.26
C ILE A 139 9.66 3.55 -14.49
N LEU A 140 8.72 4.07 -13.71
CA LEU A 140 8.93 5.08 -12.67
C LEU A 140 8.36 4.57 -11.34
N ASP A 141 9.19 4.34 -10.34
CA ASP A 141 8.77 3.73 -9.07
C ASP A 141 9.64 4.21 -7.90
N HIS A 142 9.08 4.21 -6.69
CA HIS A 142 9.75 4.63 -5.46
C HIS A 142 9.96 3.49 -4.45
N HIS A 143 9.41 2.30 -4.73
CA HIS A 143 9.61 1.08 -3.96
C HIS A 143 11.03 0.50 -4.13
N GLN A 144 11.31 -0.63 -3.46
CA GLN A 144 12.56 -1.37 -3.66
C GLN A 144 12.58 -2.01 -5.06
N LEU A 145 13.75 -1.98 -5.71
CA LEU A 145 13.95 -2.62 -7.01
C LEU A 145 13.99 -4.15 -6.84
N GLU A 146 12.91 -4.83 -7.24
CA GLU A 146 12.77 -6.29 -7.21
C GLU A 146 13.19 -6.95 -8.53
N ARG A 147 13.17 -6.19 -9.64
CA ARG A 147 13.54 -6.70 -10.98
C ARG A 147 15.05 -6.76 -11.22
N THR A 148 15.48 -7.71 -12.05
CA THR A 148 16.83 -7.72 -12.62
C THR A 148 17.01 -6.57 -13.61
N ALA A 149 18.21 -5.96 -13.61
CA ALA A 149 18.51 -4.83 -14.48
C ALA A 149 18.49 -5.23 -15.97
N SER A 150 17.79 -4.45 -16.80
CA SER A 150 17.77 -4.63 -18.26
C SER A 150 18.05 -3.32 -18.99
N TYR A 151 18.99 -3.35 -19.92
CA TYR A 151 19.31 -2.22 -20.81
C TYR A 151 18.18 -1.84 -21.78
N SER A 152 17.15 -2.69 -21.94
CA SER A 152 16.04 -2.46 -22.87
C SER A 152 14.90 -1.60 -22.32
N CYS A 153 14.92 -1.27 -21.03
CA CYS A 153 13.85 -0.55 -20.34
C CYS A 153 14.48 0.42 -19.33
N PRO A 154 14.47 1.73 -19.58
CA PRO A 154 14.78 2.73 -18.57
C PRO A 154 13.94 2.52 -17.29
N VAL A 155 14.60 2.60 -16.14
CA VAL A 155 13.97 2.51 -14.82
C VAL A 155 14.38 3.74 -14.03
N THR A 156 13.41 4.54 -13.62
CA THR A 156 13.61 5.68 -12.71
C THR A 156 13.23 5.24 -11.31
N MET A 157 14.22 4.86 -10.49
CA MET A 157 14.05 4.58 -9.06
C MET A 157 14.66 5.72 -8.24
N GLU A 158 13.88 6.31 -7.34
CA GLU A 158 14.39 7.19 -6.29
C GLU A 158 13.56 6.99 -5.01
N THR A 159 14.21 6.95 -3.86
CA THR A 159 13.50 6.91 -2.57
C THR A 159 12.85 8.27 -2.30
N VAL A 160 11.54 8.34 -2.52
CA VAL A 160 10.66 9.48 -2.26
C VAL A 160 9.39 8.99 -1.57
N ALA A 161 8.56 9.89 -1.02
CA ALA A 161 7.32 9.50 -0.37
C ALA A 161 6.24 8.97 -1.35
N SER A 162 6.34 9.29 -2.64
CA SER A 162 5.30 9.04 -3.64
C SER A 162 5.88 8.97 -5.07
N CYS A 163 5.42 8.03 -5.90
CA CYS A 163 5.71 7.99 -7.34
C CYS A 163 5.25 9.29 -8.03
N ALA A 164 4.17 9.93 -7.56
CA ALA A 164 3.71 11.23 -8.08
C ALA A 164 4.78 12.34 -7.94
N THR A 165 5.70 12.28 -6.97
CA THR A 165 6.88 13.17 -6.91
C THR A 165 7.82 12.94 -8.10
N LEU A 166 8.00 11.69 -8.55
CA LEU A 166 8.82 11.36 -9.73
C LEU A 166 8.16 11.83 -11.02
N VAL A 167 6.85 11.58 -11.17
CA VAL A 167 6.06 12.05 -12.32
C VAL A 167 6.03 13.58 -12.38
N THR A 168 5.85 14.26 -11.24
CA THR A 168 5.90 15.74 -11.19
C THR A 168 7.29 16.25 -11.57
N GLY A 169 8.38 15.64 -11.08
CA GLY A 169 9.75 15.99 -11.49
C GLY A 169 10.00 15.76 -12.98
N ARG A 170 9.43 14.71 -13.57
CA ARG A 170 9.49 14.43 -15.02
C ARG A 170 8.75 15.48 -15.84
N ILE A 171 7.58 15.93 -15.37
CA ILE A 171 6.82 17.01 -16.02
C ILE A 171 7.59 18.33 -15.93
N LEU A 172 8.02 18.73 -14.72
CA LEU A 172 8.73 20.00 -14.49
C LEU A 172 10.02 20.15 -15.29
N SER A 173 10.73 19.05 -15.56
CA SER A 173 12.01 19.05 -16.29
C SER A 173 11.88 19.00 -17.81
N ARG A 174 10.71 18.64 -18.36
CA ARG A 174 10.54 18.39 -19.81
C ARG A 174 9.32 19.04 -20.48
N ALA A 175 8.27 19.33 -19.72
CA ALA A 175 7.02 19.91 -20.21
C ALA A 175 6.30 20.70 -19.10
N PRO A 176 6.96 21.65 -18.42
CA PRO A 176 6.39 22.36 -17.28
C PRO A 176 5.11 23.13 -17.63
N GLU A 177 4.90 23.49 -18.89
CA GLU A 177 3.70 24.16 -19.40
C GLU A 177 2.41 23.33 -19.28
N ILE A 178 2.48 22.00 -19.22
CA ILE A 178 1.27 21.14 -19.14
C ILE A 178 0.65 21.10 -17.73
N LEU A 179 1.38 21.61 -16.71
CA LEU A 179 0.82 21.78 -15.37
C LEU A 179 -0.21 22.91 -15.39
N ASP A 180 -1.48 22.52 -15.29
CA ASP A 180 -2.59 23.37 -14.89
C ASP A 180 -3.00 23.06 -13.44
N ARG A 181 -4.04 23.76 -12.94
CA ARG A 181 -4.56 23.55 -11.58
C ARG A 181 -5.13 22.13 -11.37
N GLN A 182 -5.71 21.52 -12.40
CA GLN A 182 -6.34 20.19 -12.32
C GLN A 182 -5.27 19.11 -12.11
N LEU A 183 -4.22 19.11 -12.93
CA LEU A 183 -3.07 18.22 -12.77
C LEU A 183 -2.28 18.50 -11.49
N ALA A 184 -2.10 19.78 -11.13
CA ALA A 184 -1.44 20.16 -9.89
C ALA A 184 -2.18 19.64 -8.64
N LEU A 185 -3.52 19.72 -8.60
CA LEU A 185 -4.31 19.22 -7.47
C LEU A 185 -4.20 17.70 -7.31
N LEU A 186 -4.24 16.96 -8.41
CA LEU A 186 -4.04 15.50 -8.41
C LEU A 186 -2.66 15.14 -7.81
N LEU A 187 -1.58 15.67 -8.39
CA LEU A 187 -0.20 15.38 -7.96
C LEU A 187 0.05 15.85 -6.52
N TYR A 188 -0.43 17.04 -6.16
CA TYR A 188 -0.31 17.59 -4.81
C TYR A 188 -1.01 16.71 -3.76
N GLY A 189 -2.22 16.23 -4.06
CA GLY A 189 -3.01 15.41 -3.13
C GLY A 189 -2.31 14.12 -2.72
N VAL A 190 -1.72 13.40 -3.68
CA VAL A 190 -0.97 12.17 -3.40
C VAL A 190 0.26 12.44 -2.55
N ILE A 191 1.12 13.36 -2.99
CA ILE A 191 2.37 13.66 -2.29
C ILE A 191 2.09 14.13 -0.85
N VAL A 192 1.00 14.87 -0.63
CA VAL A 192 0.54 15.28 0.71
C VAL A 192 0.01 14.10 1.55
N VAL A 193 -0.68 13.13 0.97
CA VAL A 193 -1.17 11.95 1.70
C VAL A 193 -0.04 11.01 2.09
N ASP A 194 0.76 10.56 1.13
CA ASP A 194 1.70 9.46 1.37
C ASP A 194 3.02 9.93 2.01
N SER A 195 3.32 11.24 1.98
CA SER A 195 4.30 11.88 2.88
C SER A 195 3.79 12.21 4.28
N VAL A 196 2.53 11.88 4.60
CA VAL A 196 1.84 12.19 5.87
C VAL A 196 1.93 13.69 6.19
N ASN A 197 1.37 14.51 5.30
CA ASN A 197 1.41 15.98 5.31
C ASN A 197 2.83 16.55 5.52
N LEU A 198 3.79 16.05 4.72
CA LEU A 198 5.23 16.35 4.78
C LEU A 198 5.97 15.90 6.05
N SER A 199 5.34 15.26 7.04
CA SER A 199 6.05 14.76 8.24
C SER A 199 7.03 13.61 7.93
N LYS A 200 6.79 12.87 6.85
CA LYS A 200 7.63 11.79 6.31
C LYS A 200 8.13 12.08 4.88
N ALA A 201 8.09 13.34 4.46
CA ALA A 201 8.58 13.78 3.16
C ALA A 201 10.12 13.73 3.06
N THR A 202 10.62 13.39 1.87
CA THR A 202 12.00 13.69 1.52
C THR A 202 12.17 15.18 1.17
N VAL A 203 13.42 15.59 0.95
CA VAL A 203 13.76 16.91 0.41
C VAL A 203 13.06 17.14 -0.94
N LYS A 204 12.97 16.11 -1.80
CA LYS A 204 12.38 16.22 -3.13
C LYS A 204 10.85 16.35 -3.09
N ASP A 205 10.17 15.60 -2.22
CA ASP A 205 8.72 15.75 -1.98
C ASP A 205 8.41 17.17 -1.47
N SER A 206 9.19 17.64 -0.49
CA SER A 206 9.05 18.98 0.11
C SER A 206 9.28 20.11 -0.90
N GLN A 207 10.26 19.98 -1.79
CA GLN A 207 10.51 20.92 -2.88
C GLN A 207 9.38 20.91 -3.92
N THR A 208 8.90 19.72 -4.28
CA THR A 208 7.83 19.51 -5.27
C THR A 208 6.52 20.13 -4.79
N VAL A 209 6.12 19.85 -3.54
CA VAL A 209 4.94 20.46 -2.91
C VAL A 209 5.03 21.99 -2.87
N ARG A 210 6.17 22.55 -2.42
CA ARG A 210 6.37 24.01 -2.38
C ARG A 210 6.25 24.65 -3.76
N LEU A 211 6.78 24.00 -4.81
CA LEU A 211 6.68 24.50 -6.19
C LEU A 211 5.23 24.47 -6.69
N LEU A 212 4.50 23.37 -6.47
CA LEU A 212 3.07 23.27 -6.83
C LEU A 212 2.25 24.36 -6.12
N GLN A 213 2.42 24.54 -4.80
CA GLN A 213 1.73 25.58 -4.04
C GLN A 213 2.10 27.01 -4.49
N THR A 214 3.36 27.26 -4.84
CA THR A 214 3.84 28.57 -5.32
C THR A 214 3.24 28.93 -6.69
N ARG A 215 3.09 27.93 -7.57
CA ARG A 215 2.52 28.12 -8.92
C ARG A 215 0.99 28.11 -8.93
N PHE A 216 0.36 27.41 -7.98
CA PHE A 216 -1.09 27.27 -7.87
C PHE A 216 -1.54 27.62 -6.44
N PRO A 217 -1.56 28.92 -6.08
CA PRO A 217 -1.88 29.37 -4.72
C PRO A 217 -3.35 29.17 -4.32
N ASP A 218 -4.22 28.73 -5.24
CA ASP A 218 -5.61 28.33 -4.97
C ASP A 218 -5.79 26.80 -4.83
N LEU A 219 -4.70 26.05 -4.62
CA LEU A 219 -4.73 24.70 -4.06
C LEU A 219 -5.21 24.73 -2.59
N PRO A 220 -5.91 23.69 -2.10
CA PRO A 220 -6.38 23.62 -0.72
C PRO A 220 -5.20 23.48 0.27
N PRO A 221 -5.35 23.89 1.54
CA PRO A 221 -4.31 23.70 2.56
C PRO A 221 -3.96 22.23 2.78
N GLY A 222 -2.66 21.91 2.82
CA GLY A 222 -2.15 20.52 2.87
C GLY A 222 -2.74 19.68 3.99
N GLY A 223 -2.77 20.21 5.22
CA GLY A 223 -3.39 19.50 6.36
C GLY A 223 -4.88 19.21 6.17
N ALA A 224 -5.63 20.09 5.50
CA ALA A 224 -7.05 19.88 5.22
C ALA A 224 -7.25 18.82 4.12
N LEU A 225 -6.43 18.85 3.06
CA LEU A 225 -6.48 17.85 1.99
C LEU A 225 -6.01 16.47 2.49
N HIS A 226 -4.93 16.42 3.28
CA HIS A 226 -4.45 15.24 3.98
C HIS A 226 -5.57 14.61 4.80
N SER A 227 -6.18 15.35 5.73
CA SER A 227 -7.25 14.81 6.59
C SER A 227 -8.49 14.39 5.80
N ALA A 228 -8.89 15.12 4.76
CA ALA A 228 -10.04 14.74 3.93
C ALA A 228 -9.81 13.41 3.20
N LEU A 229 -8.63 13.23 2.57
CA LEU A 229 -8.27 12.02 1.84
C LEU A 229 -7.98 10.85 2.80
N LYS A 230 -7.31 11.10 3.93
CA LYS A 230 -7.08 10.14 5.02
C LYS A 230 -8.39 9.61 5.59
N ASN A 231 -9.35 10.49 5.89
CA ASN A 231 -10.66 10.10 6.37
C ASN A 231 -11.45 9.31 5.31
N ALA A 232 -11.34 9.64 4.02
CA ALA A 232 -11.91 8.84 2.95
C ALA A 232 -11.22 7.47 2.78
N ARG A 233 -9.90 7.38 2.95
CA ARG A 233 -9.14 6.12 2.93
C ARG A 233 -9.58 5.17 4.05
N PHE A 234 -9.85 5.71 5.25
CA PHE A 234 -10.27 4.93 6.42
C PHE A 234 -11.79 4.73 6.58
N ASN A 235 -12.62 5.48 5.85
CA ASN A 235 -14.06 5.26 5.87
C ASN A 235 -14.42 3.92 5.19
N THR A 236 -15.05 3.01 5.92
CA THR A 236 -15.57 1.71 5.45
C THR A 236 -17.10 1.62 5.51
N SER A 237 -17.78 2.73 5.83
CA SER A 237 -19.23 2.78 6.04
C SER A 237 -20.02 2.36 4.80
N GLY A 238 -20.99 1.46 4.99
CA GLY A 238 -21.84 0.95 3.91
C GLY A 238 -21.19 -0.11 3.00
N LEU A 239 -19.90 -0.44 3.19
CA LEU A 239 -19.27 -1.55 2.50
C LEU A 239 -19.63 -2.89 3.15
N SER A 240 -19.85 -3.92 2.34
CA SER A 240 -19.91 -5.31 2.81
C SER A 240 -18.51 -5.87 3.09
N THR A 241 -18.41 -6.96 3.84
CA THR A 241 -17.14 -7.67 4.11
C THR A 241 -16.37 -8.03 2.85
N GLU A 242 -17.06 -8.46 1.79
CA GLU A 242 -16.46 -8.69 0.47
C GLU A 242 -15.84 -7.40 -0.10
N GLN A 243 -16.56 -6.29 -0.04
CA GLN A 243 -16.11 -4.99 -0.55
C GLN A 243 -14.97 -4.39 0.28
N ILE A 244 -14.95 -4.66 1.59
CA ILE A 244 -13.85 -4.31 2.50
C ILE A 244 -12.57 -5.06 2.10
N LEU A 245 -12.67 -6.37 1.81
CA LEU A 245 -11.52 -7.17 1.37
C LEU A 245 -11.02 -6.75 -0.02
N LEU A 246 -11.91 -6.53 -0.99
CA LEU A 246 -11.56 -6.14 -2.38
C LEU A 246 -10.98 -4.73 -2.53
N ARG A 247 -11.12 -3.86 -1.52
CA ARG A 247 -10.69 -2.46 -1.62
C ARG A 247 -9.19 -2.31 -1.86
N ASP A 248 -8.39 -3.16 -1.22
CA ASP A 248 -6.93 -3.12 -1.26
C ASP A 248 -6.39 -4.56 -1.10
N MET A 249 -6.59 -5.37 -2.14
CA MET A 249 -6.21 -6.79 -2.19
C MET A 249 -5.17 -7.04 -3.27
N GLU A 250 -4.07 -7.69 -2.92
CA GLU A 250 -3.15 -8.34 -3.85
C GLU A 250 -3.31 -9.87 -3.72
N THR A 251 -3.17 -10.61 -4.83
CA THR A 251 -3.30 -12.07 -4.82
C THR A 251 -1.96 -12.77 -5.11
N VAL A 252 -1.50 -13.60 -4.19
CA VAL A 252 -0.27 -14.38 -4.34
C VAL A 252 -0.58 -15.82 -4.74
N THR A 253 0.18 -16.38 -5.68
CA THR A 253 0.06 -17.75 -6.18
C THR A 253 1.41 -18.47 -6.14
N GLY A 254 1.43 -19.72 -5.70
CA GLY A 254 2.59 -20.61 -5.82
C GLY A 254 2.25 -22.01 -5.30
N GLY A 255 2.59 -23.04 -6.06
CA GLY A 255 1.85 -24.31 -6.02
C GLY A 255 0.46 -24.14 -6.58
N ASP A 256 -0.44 -25.09 -6.28
CA ASP A 256 -1.88 -24.93 -6.50
C ASP A 256 -2.52 -23.91 -5.54
N LEU A 257 -1.77 -23.43 -4.55
CA LEU A 257 -2.23 -22.50 -3.51
C LEU A 257 -2.34 -21.06 -4.01
N ARG A 258 -3.45 -20.42 -3.65
CA ARG A 258 -3.75 -19.03 -3.95
C ARG A 258 -4.25 -18.28 -2.72
N VAL A 259 -3.47 -17.30 -2.27
CA VAL A 259 -3.68 -16.55 -1.03
C VAL A 259 -3.95 -15.08 -1.36
N ALA A 260 -5.06 -14.54 -0.86
CA ALA A 260 -5.29 -13.09 -0.90
C ALA A 260 -4.66 -12.41 0.32
N LEU A 261 -3.95 -11.30 0.11
CA LEU A 261 -3.57 -10.36 1.16
C LEU A 261 -4.41 -9.09 0.99
N SER A 262 -5.30 -8.83 1.95
CA SER A 262 -6.20 -7.66 1.95
C SER A 262 -5.85 -6.68 3.07
N ILE A 263 -5.81 -5.38 2.76
CA ILE A 263 -5.69 -4.32 3.77
C ILE A 263 -7.07 -3.85 4.18
N VAL A 264 -7.34 -3.88 5.47
CA VAL A 264 -8.66 -3.64 6.06
C VAL A 264 -8.59 -2.42 6.96
N TYR A 265 -9.19 -1.30 6.53
CA TYR A 265 -9.13 -0.01 7.25
C TYR A 265 -10.14 0.08 8.41
N MET A 266 -10.03 -0.83 9.36
CA MET A 266 -10.72 -0.85 10.66
C MET A 266 -9.92 -1.69 11.66
N GLY A 267 -10.27 -1.66 12.95
CA GLY A 267 -9.61 -2.47 13.98
C GLY A 267 -9.96 -3.96 13.87
N LEU A 268 -9.10 -4.82 14.40
CA LEU A 268 -9.29 -6.28 14.37
C LEU A 268 -10.60 -6.71 15.01
N ASP A 269 -10.96 -6.17 16.17
CA ASP A 269 -12.22 -6.48 16.85
C ASP A 269 -13.44 -6.11 15.98
N SER A 270 -13.41 -4.92 15.37
CA SER A 270 -14.45 -4.45 14.44
C SER A 270 -14.55 -5.29 13.17
N PHE A 271 -13.45 -5.92 12.74
CA PHE A 271 -13.43 -6.87 11.63
C PHE A 271 -13.98 -8.24 12.07
N LEU A 272 -13.53 -8.78 13.20
CA LEU A 272 -14.00 -10.06 13.76
C LEU A 272 -15.50 -10.03 14.12
N LEU A 273 -16.02 -8.88 14.54
CA LEU A 273 -17.44 -8.67 14.83
C LEU A 273 -18.32 -8.45 13.58
N GLN A 274 -17.78 -8.51 12.36
CA GLN A 274 -18.59 -8.41 11.14
C GLN A 274 -19.63 -9.53 11.03
N ARG A 275 -20.85 -9.16 10.61
CA ARG A 275 -22.03 -10.02 10.67
C ARG A 275 -21.90 -11.24 9.75
N LYS A 276 -21.68 -12.42 10.35
CA LYS A 276 -21.38 -13.71 9.70
C LYS A 276 -20.01 -13.76 9.01
N LEU A 277 -18.99 -13.08 9.55
CA LEU A 277 -17.63 -13.04 8.97
C LEU A 277 -17.14 -14.41 8.46
N GLN A 278 -17.22 -15.46 9.29
CA GLN A 278 -16.75 -16.81 8.94
C GLN A 278 -17.40 -17.36 7.66
N GLN A 279 -18.72 -17.18 7.49
CA GLN A 279 -19.42 -17.58 6.26
C GLN A 279 -19.00 -16.69 5.09
N GLN A 280 -18.89 -15.37 5.30
CA GLN A 280 -18.51 -14.43 4.25
C GLN A 280 -17.09 -14.68 3.73
N LEU A 281 -16.15 -15.08 4.60
CA LEU A 281 -14.80 -15.47 4.21
C LEU A 281 -14.79 -16.80 3.43
N CYS A 282 -15.63 -17.77 3.82
CA CYS A 282 -15.84 -19.00 3.06
C CYS A 282 -16.40 -18.70 1.65
N ASP A 283 -17.48 -17.92 1.58
CA ASP A 283 -18.12 -17.48 0.34
C ASP A 283 -17.13 -16.71 -0.56
N PHE A 284 -16.29 -15.86 0.04
CA PHE A 284 -15.25 -15.09 -0.64
C PHE A 284 -14.16 -15.99 -1.24
N CYS A 285 -13.63 -16.94 -0.46
CA CYS A 285 -12.68 -17.94 -0.94
C CYS A 285 -13.25 -18.75 -2.11
N CYS A 286 -14.49 -19.24 -1.99
CA CYS A 286 -15.18 -19.95 -3.06
C CYS A 286 -15.37 -19.09 -4.33
N LYS A 287 -15.81 -17.83 -4.17
CA LYS A 287 -16.11 -16.90 -5.27
C LYS A 287 -14.85 -16.48 -6.03
N TYR A 288 -13.77 -16.19 -5.31
CA TYR A 288 -12.51 -15.71 -5.92
C TYR A 288 -11.52 -16.82 -6.25
N ARG A 289 -11.79 -18.07 -5.86
CA ARG A 289 -10.87 -19.23 -5.95
C ARG A 289 -9.58 -18.96 -5.20
N LEU A 290 -9.71 -18.87 -3.88
CA LEU A 290 -8.64 -18.65 -2.91
C LEU A 290 -8.69 -19.77 -1.86
N ASP A 291 -7.52 -20.24 -1.43
CA ASP A 291 -7.40 -21.22 -0.35
C ASP A 291 -7.37 -20.54 1.03
N ALA A 292 -6.86 -19.30 1.07
CA ALA A 292 -6.70 -18.52 2.29
C ALA A 292 -6.83 -17.01 2.04
N VAL A 293 -7.21 -16.30 3.11
CA VAL A 293 -7.21 -14.83 3.19
C VAL A 293 -6.36 -14.42 4.38
N VAL A 294 -5.38 -13.56 4.15
CA VAL A 294 -4.67 -12.80 5.17
C VAL A 294 -5.23 -11.38 5.15
N ALA A 295 -5.96 -10.99 6.19
CA ALA A 295 -6.42 -9.62 6.35
C ALA A 295 -5.48 -8.87 7.30
N MET A 296 -4.76 -7.86 6.80
CA MET A 296 -4.03 -6.90 7.65
C MET A 296 -4.99 -5.76 8.00
N THR A 297 -5.50 -5.79 9.22
CA THR A 297 -6.32 -4.70 9.77
C THR A 297 -5.42 -3.55 10.18
N THR A 298 -5.75 -2.33 9.77
CA THR A 298 -4.98 -1.12 10.02
C THR A 298 -5.89 -0.04 10.62
N THR A 299 -5.48 0.51 11.77
CA THR A 299 -6.07 1.71 12.38
C THR A 299 -5.00 2.76 12.62
N ILE A 300 -5.39 3.95 13.06
CA ILE A 300 -4.50 5.05 13.42
C ILE A 300 -4.79 5.45 14.86
N THR A 301 -3.74 5.76 15.63
CA THR A 301 -3.88 6.32 16.97
C THR A 301 -4.27 7.80 16.91
N ASP A 302 -5.35 8.20 17.61
CA ASP A 302 -5.79 9.60 17.70
C ASP A 302 -4.73 10.52 18.36
N GLN A 303 -3.74 9.94 19.04
CA GLN A 303 -2.76 10.64 19.88
C GLN A 303 -1.37 10.80 19.22
N SER A 304 -0.98 9.90 18.31
CA SER A 304 0.37 9.91 17.70
C SER A 304 0.39 9.80 16.17
N GLU A 305 -0.78 9.69 15.51
CA GLU A 305 -0.91 9.36 14.08
C GLU A 305 -0.17 8.07 13.66
N GLU A 306 0.12 7.18 14.60
CA GLU A 306 0.81 5.91 14.35
C GLU A 306 -0.17 4.83 13.89
N PHE A 307 0.30 3.98 12.97
CA PHE A 307 -0.51 2.90 12.42
C PHE A 307 -0.43 1.67 13.32
N ILE A 308 -1.53 1.34 14.01
CA ILE A 308 -1.67 0.02 14.64
C ILE A 308 -2.01 -0.97 13.54
N ARG A 309 -1.28 -2.09 13.50
CA ARG A 309 -1.48 -3.18 12.54
C ARG A 309 -1.71 -4.49 13.30
N GLN A 310 -2.64 -5.28 12.79
CA GLN A 310 -3.00 -6.59 13.33
C GLN A 310 -3.36 -7.49 12.15
N LEU A 311 -3.24 -8.81 12.29
CA LEU A 311 -3.48 -9.78 11.23
C LEU A 311 -4.60 -10.75 11.62
N ALA A 312 -5.44 -11.10 10.65
CA ALA A 312 -6.35 -12.25 10.71
C ALA A 312 -6.03 -13.21 9.54
N VAL A 313 -5.70 -14.46 9.84
CA VAL A 313 -5.39 -15.51 8.86
C VAL A 313 -6.54 -16.51 8.83
N TYR A 314 -7.29 -16.52 7.74
CA TYR A 314 -8.40 -17.44 7.47
C TYR A 314 -8.04 -18.45 6.39
N SER A 315 -8.46 -19.69 6.59
CA SER A 315 -8.58 -20.72 5.55
C SER A 315 -9.53 -21.79 6.05
N ALA A 316 -10.35 -22.36 5.17
CA ALA A 316 -11.16 -23.53 5.49
C ALA A 316 -10.29 -24.77 5.81
N ASN A 317 -9.10 -24.89 5.19
CA ASN A 317 -8.14 -25.93 5.51
C ASN A 317 -7.30 -25.54 6.73
N PRO A 318 -7.31 -26.31 7.84
CA PRO A 318 -6.51 -26.00 9.02
C PRO A 318 -5.00 -26.04 8.76
N LEU A 319 -4.51 -26.89 7.85
CA LEU A 319 -3.09 -27.02 7.54
C LEU A 319 -2.56 -25.75 6.87
N TYR A 320 -3.23 -25.26 5.82
CA TYR A 320 -2.84 -24.01 5.15
C TYR A 320 -2.89 -22.83 6.12
N ARG A 321 -3.90 -22.76 6.99
CA ARG A 321 -4.02 -21.73 8.03
C ARG A 321 -2.83 -21.73 9.00
N GLN A 322 -2.40 -22.92 9.44
CA GLN A 322 -1.24 -23.10 10.32
C GLN A 322 0.08 -22.81 9.60
N GLN A 323 0.25 -23.26 8.35
CA GLN A 323 1.46 -23.06 7.56
C GLN A 323 1.69 -21.59 7.19
N ILE A 324 0.64 -20.88 6.76
CA ILE A 324 0.69 -19.43 6.47
C ILE A 324 1.00 -18.65 7.75
N SER A 325 0.33 -18.98 8.86
CA SER A 325 0.63 -18.40 10.18
C SER A 325 2.09 -18.62 10.58
N HIS A 326 2.61 -19.84 10.45
CA HIS A 326 4.00 -20.18 10.77
C HIS A 326 4.99 -19.38 9.92
N ALA A 327 4.79 -19.32 8.60
CA ALA A 327 5.65 -18.55 7.70
C ALA A 327 5.69 -17.06 8.04
N LEU A 328 4.55 -16.46 8.43
CA LEU A 328 4.48 -15.07 8.88
C LEU A 328 5.22 -14.89 10.23
N CYS A 329 4.93 -15.73 11.23
CA CYS A 329 5.54 -15.64 12.56
C CYS A 329 7.05 -15.95 12.57
N SER A 330 7.54 -16.79 11.67
CA SER A 330 8.95 -17.20 11.58
C SER A 330 9.79 -16.34 10.62
N SER A 331 9.21 -15.32 9.97
CA SER A 331 9.98 -14.37 9.17
C SER A 331 10.97 -13.58 10.02
N GLN A 332 12.20 -13.45 9.52
CA GLN A 332 13.28 -12.67 10.15
C GLN A 332 13.71 -11.46 9.32
N SER A 333 13.26 -11.34 8.07
CA SER A 333 13.68 -10.28 7.14
C SER A 333 12.49 -9.72 6.33
N PRO A 334 11.66 -8.85 6.92
CA PRO A 334 11.75 -8.35 8.30
C PRO A 334 11.14 -9.33 9.31
N ALA A 335 11.48 -9.12 10.59
CA ALA A 335 10.71 -9.67 11.69
C ALA A 335 9.36 -8.94 11.80
N LEU A 336 8.26 -9.66 11.63
CA LEU A 336 6.91 -9.11 11.74
C LEU A 336 6.53 -8.80 13.20
N CYS A 337 7.18 -9.46 14.17
CA CYS A 337 6.89 -9.38 15.61
C CYS A 337 5.39 -9.60 15.90
N LEU A 338 4.93 -10.82 15.59
CA LEU A 338 3.52 -11.21 15.77
C LEU A 338 3.30 -11.86 17.14
N SER A 339 2.42 -11.28 17.94
CA SER A 339 1.94 -11.82 19.21
C SER A 339 0.49 -12.33 19.06
N PRO A 340 0.15 -13.58 19.46
CA PRO A 340 -1.19 -14.12 19.25
C PRO A 340 -2.28 -13.37 20.01
N VAL A 341 -3.43 -13.18 19.37
CA VAL A 341 -4.63 -12.52 19.93
C VAL A 341 -5.82 -13.48 19.88
N SER A 342 -6.77 -13.33 20.80
CA SER A 342 -7.99 -14.14 20.83
C SER A 342 -8.84 -13.91 19.59
N SER A 343 -9.46 -14.99 19.08
CA SER A 343 -10.40 -14.97 17.97
C SER A 343 -11.67 -15.71 18.38
N PRO A 344 -12.88 -15.17 18.10
CA PRO A 344 -14.13 -15.88 18.36
C PRO A 344 -14.40 -17.03 17.38
N TYR A 345 -13.57 -17.19 16.33
CA TYR A 345 -13.71 -18.25 15.32
C TYR A 345 -12.49 -19.18 15.30
N LYS A 346 -12.72 -20.49 15.39
CA LYS A 346 -11.65 -21.52 15.40
C LYS A 346 -10.87 -21.64 14.09
N ASP A 347 -11.40 -21.05 13.02
CA ASP A 347 -10.84 -21.01 11.67
C ASP A 347 -10.27 -19.65 11.25
N ILE A 348 -10.16 -18.70 12.19
CA ILE A 348 -9.38 -17.47 12.03
C ILE A 348 -8.32 -17.42 13.12
N LEU A 349 -7.04 -17.41 12.73
CA LEU A 349 -5.92 -17.15 13.64
C LEU A 349 -5.63 -15.63 13.65
N ALA A 350 -5.50 -15.04 14.83
CA ALA A 350 -5.40 -13.60 15.00
C ALA A 350 -4.09 -13.19 15.70
N TYR A 351 -3.51 -12.06 15.28
CA TYR A 351 -2.21 -11.57 15.76
C TYR A 351 -2.17 -10.05 15.88
N GLN A 352 -1.57 -9.55 16.95
CA GLN A 352 -1.07 -8.19 17.06
C GLN A 352 0.27 -8.09 16.31
N GLN A 353 0.54 -6.99 15.60
CA GLN A 353 1.83 -6.75 14.96
C GLN A 353 2.56 -5.61 15.67
N ASP A 354 3.60 -5.93 16.42
CA ASP A 354 4.35 -4.95 17.23
C ASP A 354 5.40 -4.16 16.39
N SER A 355 5.62 -4.60 15.14
CA SER A 355 6.54 -3.96 14.18
C SER A 355 5.86 -2.82 13.40
N VAL A 356 5.99 -1.58 13.88
CA VAL A 356 5.31 -0.38 13.31
C VAL A 356 5.74 -0.05 11.86
N SER A 357 6.98 -0.38 11.49
CA SER A 357 7.52 -0.16 10.13
C SER A 357 7.05 -1.19 9.09
N THR A 358 6.46 -2.30 9.52
CA THR A 358 6.10 -3.44 8.67
C THR A 358 4.74 -3.24 8.01
N THR A 359 4.65 -3.47 6.70
CA THR A 359 3.49 -3.11 5.83
C THR A 359 3.13 -4.22 4.84
N ARG A 360 2.11 -4.02 3.99
CA ARG A 360 1.75 -4.93 2.87
C ARG A 360 2.99 -5.38 2.08
N MET A 361 3.85 -4.44 1.72
CA MET A 361 5.08 -4.65 0.95
C MET A 361 6.09 -5.60 1.63
N HIS A 362 5.96 -5.83 2.93
CA HIS A 362 6.80 -6.75 3.69
C HIS A 362 6.15 -8.14 3.85
N LEU A 363 4.82 -8.22 3.92
CA LEU A 363 4.10 -9.50 3.96
C LEU A 363 4.10 -10.22 2.61
N LEU A 364 4.04 -9.47 1.50
CA LEU A 364 3.99 -10.04 0.15
C LEU A 364 5.22 -10.90 -0.19
N PRO A 365 6.48 -10.46 0.03
CA PRO A 365 7.66 -11.31 -0.15
C PRO A 365 7.63 -12.58 0.71
N ILE A 366 7.13 -12.51 1.96
CA ILE A 366 7.05 -13.67 2.86
C ILE A 366 6.06 -14.71 2.33
N LEU A 367 4.87 -14.27 1.89
CA LEU A 367 3.87 -15.14 1.28
C LEU A 367 4.37 -15.71 -0.06
N LYS A 368 4.99 -14.89 -0.92
CA LYS A 368 5.61 -15.31 -2.19
C LYS A 368 6.70 -16.37 -1.95
N HIS A 369 7.54 -16.20 -0.93
CA HIS A 369 8.58 -17.16 -0.56
C HIS A 369 8.00 -18.47 -0.02
N PHE A 370 7.06 -18.42 0.92
CA PHE A 370 6.36 -19.59 1.46
C PHE A 370 5.70 -20.43 0.37
N LEU A 371 4.93 -19.80 -0.51
CA LEU A 371 4.23 -20.48 -1.61
C LEU A 371 5.22 -21.07 -2.64
N THR A 372 6.41 -20.48 -2.79
CA THR A 372 7.49 -21.06 -3.61
C THR A 372 8.10 -22.29 -2.94
N GLN A 373 8.31 -22.28 -1.61
CA GLN A 373 8.82 -23.44 -0.89
C GLN A 373 7.84 -24.63 -0.94
N MET A 374 6.53 -24.37 -0.77
CA MET A 374 5.49 -25.40 -0.87
C MET A 374 5.46 -26.09 -2.24
N HIS A 375 5.86 -25.40 -3.31
CA HIS A 375 5.92 -25.97 -4.66
C HIS A 375 7.19 -26.80 -4.94
N CYS A 376 8.20 -26.71 -4.06
CA CYS A 376 9.48 -27.42 -4.14
C CYS A 376 9.63 -28.55 -3.11
N GLY A 377 8.58 -28.83 -2.33
CA GLY A 377 8.50 -30.05 -1.53
C GLY A 377 8.34 -31.28 -2.44
N PRO A 378 8.82 -32.47 -2.04
CA PRO A 378 8.47 -33.70 -2.74
C PRO A 378 6.96 -33.96 -2.64
N ASP A 379 6.37 -34.60 -3.66
CA ASP A 379 4.95 -34.89 -3.73
C ASP A 379 4.47 -35.66 -2.48
N ILE A 380 3.58 -35.05 -1.69
CA ILE A 380 3.09 -35.61 -0.42
C ILE A 380 1.95 -36.62 -0.67
N GLU A 381 2.22 -37.61 -1.52
CA GLU A 381 1.44 -38.85 -1.62
C GLU A 381 2.10 -40.00 -0.83
N ASP A 382 3.43 -40.00 -0.69
CA ASP A 382 4.25 -41.09 -0.10
C ASP A 382 4.60 -40.92 1.41
N GLN A 383 3.90 -40.05 2.15
CA GLN A 383 4.03 -39.94 3.63
C GLN A 383 2.67 -40.03 4.33
N ARG A 384 1.96 -41.15 4.13
CA ARG A 384 0.68 -41.46 4.81
C ARG A 384 0.79 -42.46 5.96
N GLU A 385 1.98 -42.98 6.25
CA GLU A 385 2.25 -43.86 7.38
C GLU A 385 3.41 -43.29 8.23
N GLU A 386 3.44 -43.64 9.53
CA GLU A 386 4.43 -43.21 10.54
C GLU A 386 4.45 -41.71 10.93
N LEU A 387 3.35 -41.24 11.54
CA LEU A 387 3.44 -40.29 12.67
C LEU A 387 2.96 -41.00 13.94
N ASP A 388 3.90 -41.31 14.84
CA ASP A 388 3.70 -42.19 16.00
C ASP A 388 3.05 -41.47 17.21
N ASP A 389 2.22 -42.20 17.96
CA ASP A 389 1.22 -41.65 18.91
C ASP A 389 1.84 -40.93 20.14
N GLN A 390 3.14 -41.10 20.38
CA GLN A 390 3.80 -40.63 21.61
C GLN A 390 3.93 -39.11 21.70
N SER A 391 3.97 -38.39 20.57
CA SER A 391 4.14 -36.92 20.59
C SER A 391 2.88 -36.18 21.10
N MET A 392 1.70 -36.78 20.97
CA MET A 392 0.45 -36.13 21.40
C MET A 392 0.27 -36.15 22.92
N MET A 393 0.79 -37.18 23.60
CA MET A 393 0.59 -37.41 25.03
C MET A 393 1.40 -36.46 25.93
N MET A 394 2.53 -35.94 25.45
CA MET A 394 3.42 -35.08 26.23
C MET A 394 2.94 -33.62 26.35
N MET A 395 1.92 -33.22 25.59
CA MET A 395 1.40 -31.85 25.51
C MET A 395 0.21 -31.57 26.47
N MET A 396 -0.26 -32.56 27.23
CA MET A 396 -1.54 -32.54 27.94
C MET A 396 -1.45 -32.40 29.48
N VAL A 397 -0.28 -32.06 30.05
CA VAL A 397 -0.10 -31.99 31.52
C VAL A 397 0.47 -30.63 31.95
N SER A 398 -0.40 -29.65 32.19
CA SER A 398 -0.10 -28.39 32.91
C SER A 398 -1.37 -27.64 33.35
N GLU A 399 -2.06 -28.14 34.37
CA GLU A 399 -3.00 -27.36 35.19
C GLU A 399 -2.52 -27.38 36.66
N PRO A 400 -2.32 -26.22 37.33
CA PRO A 400 -2.00 -26.17 38.75
C PRO A 400 -3.20 -25.70 39.60
N THR A 401 -3.73 -26.59 40.44
CA THR A 401 -4.61 -26.23 41.57
C THR A 401 -3.75 -25.95 42.82
N ALA A 402 -4.00 -24.84 43.52
CA ALA A 402 -3.48 -24.60 44.89
C ALA A 402 -4.49 -25.17 45.93
N GLU A 403 -4.29 -25.18 47.25
CA GLU A 403 -3.42 -24.48 48.23
C GLU A 403 -3.12 -25.45 49.42
N PRO A 404 -2.41 -25.08 50.53
CA PRO A 404 -1.38 -24.05 50.81
C PRO A 404 -0.13 -24.56 51.60
N ALA A 405 0.77 -23.63 51.95
CA ALA A 405 1.52 -23.52 53.22
C ALA A 405 2.96 -24.09 53.43
N ASP A 406 3.69 -23.33 54.27
CA ASP A 406 4.87 -23.61 55.13
C ASP A 406 6.28 -23.91 54.57
N ASP A 407 6.97 -22.81 54.21
CA ASP A 407 8.20 -22.28 54.86
C ASP A 407 9.60 -23.00 54.76
N HIS A 408 10.64 -22.19 54.97
CA HIS A 408 12.07 -22.47 55.25
C HIS A 408 12.99 -22.96 54.10
N SER A 409 13.63 -21.98 53.46
CA SER A 409 15.02 -22.04 52.93
C SER A 409 16.02 -22.39 54.07
N PRO A 410 17.25 -22.96 53.83
CA PRO A 410 18.22 -22.34 52.90
C PRO A 410 19.38 -23.20 52.26
N HIS A 411 20.14 -22.50 51.39
CA HIS A 411 21.57 -22.65 51.05
C HIS A 411 22.14 -23.93 50.37
N LEU A 412 22.62 -23.71 49.13
CA LEU A 412 23.96 -24.03 48.59
C LEU A 412 24.57 -25.42 48.86
N TYR A 413 24.76 -26.19 47.77
CA TYR A 413 26.08 -26.75 47.40
C TYR A 413 26.23 -26.83 45.86
N SER A 414 27.43 -27.14 45.37
CA SER A 414 27.85 -27.04 43.95
C SER A 414 28.63 -28.30 43.50
N ILE A 415 29.20 -28.30 42.28
CA ILE A 415 30.05 -29.36 41.65
C ILE A 415 29.18 -30.51 41.05
N SER A 416 29.40 -31.11 39.86
CA SER A 416 30.39 -31.07 38.75
C SER A 416 29.70 -31.64 37.48
N GLN A 417 29.99 -31.35 36.20
CA GLN A 417 30.87 -30.42 35.44
C GLN A 417 30.27 -30.34 33.99
N TYR A 418 30.85 -29.95 32.85
CA TYR A 418 32.23 -29.76 32.32
C TYR A 418 32.23 -28.65 31.23
N HIS A 419 33.42 -28.27 30.72
CA HIS A 419 33.53 -27.22 29.69
C HIS A 419 34.82 -27.30 28.85
N ARG A 420 34.83 -26.57 27.71
CA ARG A 420 36.00 -25.86 27.12
C ARG A 420 36.98 -26.57 26.14
N ARG A 421 36.91 -26.16 24.87
CA ARG A 421 38.02 -25.55 24.09
C ARG A 421 37.50 -24.16 23.67
N ARG A 422 38.14 -22.99 23.83
CA ARG A 422 39.54 -22.53 23.97
C ARG A 422 40.40 -22.65 22.72
N LEU A 423 40.60 -21.52 22.07
CA LEU A 423 41.92 -20.95 21.81
C LEU A 423 41.87 -19.43 22.09
N GLN A 424 43.04 -18.84 22.36
CA GLN A 424 43.18 -17.51 22.96
C GLN A 424 44.63 -17.05 22.72
N LEU A 425 44.84 -15.84 22.20
CA LEU A 425 46.12 -15.08 22.09
C LEU A 425 45.81 -13.78 21.30
N GLY A 426 46.35 -12.61 21.61
CA GLY A 426 47.20 -12.21 22.74
C GLY A 426 47.15 -10.69 22.94
N THR A 427 47.50 -10.23 24.14
CA THR A 427 47.57 -8.81 24.52
C THR A 427 48.95 -8.22 24.26
N GLU A 428 49.03 -6.91 24.02
CA GLU A 428 49.92 -6.04 24.80
C GLU A 428 49.41 -4.58 24.79
N ASP A 429 49.95 -3.75 25.67
CA ASP A 429 49.38 -2.48 26.16
C ASP A 429 50.45 -1.38 26.16
N TYR A 430 50.09 -0.12 25.87
CA TYR A 430 50.88 1.07 26.24
C TYR A 430 50.11 2.40 26.02
N GLY A 431 49.89 3.14 27.11
CA GLY A 431 50.10 4.60 27.17
C GLY A 431 48.97 5.57 26.80
N SER A 432 48.31 6.14 27.81
CA SER A 432 47.63 7.45 27.74
C SER A 432 48.65 8.61 27.78
N PRO A 433 48.28 9.86 27.43
CA PRO A 433 47.52 10.70 28.37
C PRO A 433 46.37 11.54 27.78
N GLU A 434 45.43 11.87 28.68
CA GLU A 434 44.63 13.09 28.84
C GLU A 434 44.41 14.08 27.68
N GLU A 435 43.14 14.45 27.45
CA GLU A 435 42.67 15.81 27.75
C GLU A 435 41.17 15.81 28.14
N ASP A 436 40.73 16.81 28.92
CA ASP A 436 39.40 16.90 29.56
C ASP A 436 38.50 17.95 28.89
N TYR A 437 37.18 17.71 28.88
CA TYR A 437 36.18 18.78 28.98
C TYR A 437 34.80 18.22 29.38
N GLY A 438 34.44 18.35 30.67
CA GLY A 438 33.13 17.93 31.19
C GLY A 438 31.95 18.83 30.83
N GLY A 439 30.76 18.24 30.66
CA GLY A 439 29.50 18.95 30.45
C GLY A 439 28.31 18.22 31.09
N ARG A 440 27.81 18.70 32.24
CA ARG A 440 26.71 18.07 33.00
C ARG A 440 25.35 18.29 32.31
N ALA A 441 24.61 17.20 32.08
CA ALA A 441 23.18 17.26 31.74
C ALA A 441 22.33 17.67 32.96
N MET A 442 21.25 18.42 32.74
CA MET A 442 20.32 18.88 33.78
C MET A 442 18.89 18.89 33.23
N ARG A 443 17.91 18.42 34.01
CA ARG A 443 16.50 18.28 33.61
C ARG A 443 15.68 19.54 33.89
N PRO A 444 14.67 19.89 33.07
CA PRO A 444 13.62 20.83 33.44
C PRO A 444 12.52 20.19 34.33
N PRO A 445 11.73 21.00 35.09
CA PRO A 445 10.74 20.53 36.07
C PRO A 445 9.30 20.40 35.49
N PRO A 446 8.35 19.80 36.24
CA PRO A 446 6.98 19.57 35.80
C PRO A 446 5.97 20.68 36.17
N ASN A 447 4.84 20.65 35.46
CA ASN A 447 3.51 21.24 35.74
C ASN A 447 3.34 22.78 35.74
N SER A 448 2.39 23.23 34.92
CA SER A 448 1.44 24.29 35.26
C SER A 448 0.07 23.93 34.69
N LEU A 449 -0.99 24.08 35.48
CA LEU A 449 -2.38 23.82 35.07
C LEU A 449 -3.05 25.14 34.67
N VAL A 450 -3.70 25.16 33.51
CA VAL A 450 -4.70 26.18 33.16
C VAL A 450 -5.87 25.46 32.50
N GLU A 451 -7.04 25.48 33.13
CA GLU A 451 -8.28 24.98 32.55
C GLU A 451 -8.79 25.96 31.47
N GLY A 452 -9.24 25.43 30.33
CA GLY A 452 -9.55 26.28 29.17
C GLY A 452 -10.16 25.57 27.96
N CYS A 453 -10.89 24.47 28.16
CA CYS A 453 -11.80 23.97 27.12
C CYS A 453 -13.02 24.91 27.02
N PRO A 454 -13.61 25.07 25.82
CA PRO A 454 -14.54 24.05 25.33
C PRO A 454 -14.05 23.34 24.06
N LEU A 455 -14.04 22.01 24.11
CA LEU A 455 -14.29 21.17 22.95
C LEU A 455 -15.81 20.93 22.91
N GLU A 456 -16.53 21.54 21.97
CA GLU A 456 -17.77 21.01 21.36
C GLU A 456 -18.06 21.80 20.09
N ASP A 457 -17.56 21.32 18.94
CA ASP A 457 -18.26 21.42 17.66
C ASP A 457 -17.57 20.49 16.64
N GLY A 458 -18.26 19.44 16.22
CA GLY A 458 -17.73 18.49 15.24
C GLY A 458 -17.84 19.05 13.83
N PHE A 459 -16.71 19.39 13.20
CA PHE A 459 -16.70 19.83 11.79
C PHE A 459 -17.27 18.74 10.87
N SER A 460 -18.52 18.92 10.45
CA SER A 460 -19.20 17.94 9.60
C SER A 460 -18.57 17.90 8.21
N GLN A 461 -18.66 16.73 7.56
CA GLN A 461 -18.25 16.55 6.17
C GLN A 461 -19.01 17.48 5.22
N GLU A 462 -20.23 17.85 5.58
CA GLU A 462 -21.09 18.79 4.85
C GLU A 462 -20.53 20.23 4.92
N ALA A 463 -20.06 20.70 6.07
CA ALA A 463 -19.48 22.04 6.23
C ALA A 463 -18.19 22.25 5.42
N LEU A 464 -17.48 21.16 5.06
CA LEU A 464 -16.39 21.19 4.10
C LEU A 464 -16.92 21.24 2.65
N LEU A 465 -17.85 20.36 2.28
CA LEU A 465 -18.47 20.34 0.95
C LEU A 465 -19.17 21.68 0.61
N GLU A 466 -19.82 22.31 1.58
CA GLU A 466 -20.45 23.62 1.45
C GLU A 466 -19.41 24.75 1.24
N LYS A 467 -18.28 24.72 1.97
CA LYS A 467 -17.16 25.65 1.72
C LYS A 467 -16.53 25.46 0.34
N PHE A 468 -16.38 24.22 -0.13
CA PHE A 468 -15.88 23.95 -1.49
C PHE A 468 -16.88 24.40 -2.57
N SER A 469 -18.19 24.20 -2.36
CA SER A 469 -19.25 24.70 -3.26
C SER A 469 -19.29 26.24 -3.31
N CYS A 470 -19.26 26.91 -2.16
CA CYS A 470 -19.30 28.38 -2.11
C CYS A 470 -18.08 29.03 -2.80
N MET A 471 -16.92 28.37 -2.80
CA MET A 471 -15.75 28.82 -3.56
C MET A 471 -15.90 28.63 -5.08
N ARG A 472 -16.79 27.73 -5.55
CA ARG A 472 -17.12 27.57 -6.97
C ARG A 472 -18.11 28.66 -7.41
N GLU A 473 -19.20 28.84 -6.68
CA GLU A 473 -20.23 29.85 -6.96
C GLU A 473 -19.68 31.28 -7.04
N ARG A 474 -18.70 31.63 -6.19
CA ARG A 474 -18.03 32.95 -6.25
C ARG A 474 -17.28 33.19 -7.57
N LYS A 475 -16.65 32.15 -8.15
CA LYS A 475 -15.98 32.27 -9.47
C LYS A 475 -16.99 32.40 -10.61
N ASP A 476 -18.18 31.80 -10.49
CA ASP A 476 -19.25 31.92 -11.49
C ASP A 476 -19.94 33.30 -11.43
N MET A 477 -20.05 33.91 -10.24
CA MET A 477 -20.48 35.30 -10.06
C MET A 477 -19.47 36.32 -10.61
N GLU A 478 -18.16 36.11 -10.39
CA GLU A 478 -17.13 37.00 -10.98
C GLU A 478 -17.07 36.93 -12.51
N ASN A 479 -17.44 35.80 -13.11
CA ASN A 479 -17.55 35.62 -14.57
C ASN A 479 -18.87 36.15 -15.19
N THR A 480 -19.85 36.61 -14.40
CA THR A 480 -21.12 37.15 -14.91
C THR A 480 -21.22 38.69 -14.90
N HIS A 481 -20.10 39.38 -14.63
CA HIS A 481 -19.98 40.84 -14.68
C HIS A 481 -18.81 41.33 -15.55
N ILE A 482 -18.81 40.92 -16.83
CA ILE A 482 -18.05 41.53 -17.95
C ILE A 482 -19.00 41.69 -19.14
#